data_AF-A0A925ZC10-F1
#
_entry.id   AF-A0A925ZC10-F1
#
_cell.length_a   1.000
_cell.length_b   1.000
_cell.length_c   1.000
_cell.angle_alpha   90.00
_cell.angle_beta   90.00
_cell.angle_gamma   90.00
#
_symmetry.space_group_name_H-M   'P 1'
#
loop_
_entity.id
_entity.type
_entity.pdbx_description
1 polymer ?
#
loop_
_entity_poly.entity_id
_entity_poly.type
_entity_poly.pdbx_seq_one_letter_code
_entity_poly.pdbx_strand_id
1 'polypeptide(L)'
;MKVTIRAVLINIDEEKQNIINNLMTVFCSAVRYSFNRVLEGIKLGDIEKSVASKYGLNIRQSKDAVENARQTIVSQKELVKLNYGNYLKKTNNIQNVLNDS
;
A
#
# COMPACT_ATOMS: atom_id res chain seq x y z
N MET A 1 0.68 23.84 4.23
CA MET A 1 1.90 23.00 4.14
C MET A 1 1.81 21.93 5.22
N LYS A 2 1.72 20.64 4.87
CA LYS A 2 1.78 19.55 5.87
C LYS A 2 3.25 19.33 6.23
N VAL A 3 3.60 19.45 7.50
CA VAL A 3 4.95 19.22 8.01
C VAL A 3 4.98 17.83 8.64
N THR A 4 5.97 17.01 8.28
CA THR A 4 6.15 15.67 8.86
C THR A 4 7.46 15.66 9.64
N ILE A 5 7.42 15.27 10.91
CA ILE A 5 8.58 15.19 11.80
C ILE A 5 8.81 13.73 12.16
N ARG A 6 10.07 13.29 12.14
CA ARG A 6 10.44 11.95 12.61
C ARG A 6 10.44 11.94 14.14
N ALA A 7 9.63 11.08 14.74
CA ALA A 7 9.64 10.81 16.16
C ALA A 7 10.28 9.43 16.40
N VAL A 8 11.04 9.31 17.49
CA VAL A 8 11.63 8.04 17.94
C VAL A 8 11.11 7.75 19.33
N LEU A 9 10.70 6.51 19.57
CA LEU A 9 10.36 6.02 20.89
C LEU A 9 11.66 5.56 21.57
N ILE A 10 12.05 6.24 22.65
CA ILE A 10 13.27 5.94 23.42
C ILE A 10 12.85 5.16 24.68
N ASN A 11 13.63 4.15 25.07
CA ASN A 11 13.40 3.32 26.27
C ASN A 11 12.01 2.66 26.28
N ILE A 12 11.69 1.92 25.21
CA ILE A 12 10.45 1.13 25.15
C ILE A 12 10.62 -0.10 26.05
N ASP A 13 9.70 -0.26 26.99
CA ASP A 13 9.59 -1.47 27.81
C ASP A 13 8.98 -2.63 27.01
N GLU A 14 9.24 -3.88 27.42
CA GLU A 14 8.83 -5.08 26.68
C GLU A 14 7.31 -5.16 26.47
N GLU A 15 6.52 -4.76 27.48
CA GLU A 15 5.06 -4.72 27.38
C GLU A 15 4.61 -3.73 26.28
N LYS A 16 5.20 -2.54 26.26
CA LYS A 16 4.89 -1.50 25.27
C LYS A 16 5.30 -1.93 23.86
N GLN A 17 6.42 -2.62 23.74
CA GLN A 17 6.88 -3.17 22.47
C GLN A 17 5.88 -4.21 21.94
N ASN A 18 5.38 -5.10 22.79
CA ASN A 18 4.37 -6.08 22.40
C ASN A 18 3.06 -5.42 21.95
N ILE A 19 2.61 -4.37 22.63
CA ILE A 19 1.42 -3.60 22.23
C ILE A 19 1.62 -2.98 20.85
N ILE A 20 2.77 -2.34 20.60
CA ILE A 20 3.08 -1.72 19.30
C ILE A 20 3.15 -2.77 18.20
N ASN A 21 3.82 -3.90 18.44
CA ASN A 21 3.93 -4.99 17.48
C ASN A 21 2.55 -5.54 17.13
N ASN A 22 1.70 -5.79 18.13
CA ASN A 22 0.34 -6.25 17.90
C ASN A 22 -0.48 -5.24 17.09
N LEU A 23 -0.38 -3.94 17.42
CA LEU A 23 -1.06 -2.88 16.68
C LEU A 23 -0.61 -2.85 15.21
N MET A 24 0.69 -2.98 14.96
CA MET A 24 1.26 -3.04 13.61
C MET A 24 0.79 -4.29 12.86
N THR A 25 0.75 -5.46 13.52
CA THR A 25 0.24 -6.70 12.92
C THR A 25 -1.22 -6.57 12.51
N VAL A 26 -2.06 -6.01 13.40
CA VAL A 26 -3.48 -5.75 13.11
C VAL A 26 -3.63 -4.77 11.95
N PHE A 27 -2.89 -3.66 11.97
CA PHE A 27 -2.94 -2.65 10.91
C PHE A 27 -2.50 -3.21 9.55
N CYS A 28 -1.38 -3.92 9.48
CA CYS A 28 -0.92 -4.56 8.25
C CYS A 28 -1.92 -5.60 7.73
N SER A 29 -2.56 -6.34 8.63
CA SER A 29 -3.62 -7.29 8.27
C SER A 29 -4.86 -6.59 7.69
N ALA A 30 -5.24 -5.45 8.27
CA ALA A 30 -6.32 -4.60 7.76
C ALA A 30 -6.02 -4.03 6.37
N VAL A 31 -4.78 -3.58 6.13
CA VAL A 31 -4.33 -3.14 4.80
C VAL A 31 -4.46 -4.27 3.78
N ARG A 32 -3.96 -5.47 4.11
CA ARG A 32 -4.04 -6.65 3.23
C ARG A 32 -5.47 -7.04 2.92
N TYR A 33 -6.34 -7.04 3.92
CA TYR A 33 -7.77 -7.30 3.73
C TYR A 33 -8.39 -6.26 2.79
N SER A 34 -8.12 -4.98 3.04
CA SER A 34 -8.63 -3.86 2.23
C SER A 34 -8.19 -3.97 0.78
N PHE A 35 -6.93 -4.34 0.53
CA PHE A 35 -6.38 -4.54 -0.81
C PHE A 35 -7.23 -5.50 -1.64
N ASN A 36 -7.56 -6.67 -1.07
CA ASN A 36 -8.40 -7.66 -1.76
C ASN A 36 -9.81 -7.11 -2.03
N ARG A 37 -10.42 -6.42 -1.07
CA ARG A 37 -11.78 -5.85 -1.24
C ARG A 37 -11.82 -4.72 -2.28
N VAL A 38 -10.75 -3.92 -2.37
CA VAL A 38 -10.62 -2.89 -3.41
C VAL A 38 -10.52 -3.54 -4.80
N LEU A 39 -9.78 -4.66 -4.92
CA LEU A 39 -9.69 -5.40 -6.19
C LEU A 39 -11.03 -6.04 -6.61
N GLU A 40 -11.88 -6.39 -5.65
CA GLU A 40 -13.25 -6.86 -5.88
C GLU A 40 -14.22 -5.74 -6.29
N GLY A 41 -13.78 -4.48 -6.31
CA GLY A 41 -14.60 -3.34 -6.71
C GLY A 41 -15.57 -2.84 -5.64
N ILE A 42 -15.39 -3.24 -4.39
CA ILE A 42 -16.21 -2.79 -3.27
C ILE A 42 -15.94 -1.30 -3.00
N LYS A 43 -17.00 -0.54 -2.67
CA LYS A 43 -16.87 0.90 -2.35
C LYS A 43 -15.99 1.11 -1.12
N LEU A 44 -15.06 2.06 -1.21
CA LEU A 44 -14.10 2.36 -0.13
C LEU A 44 -14.77 2.60 1.23
N GLY A 45 -15.87 3.37 1.27
CA GLY A 45 -16.60 3.64 2.51
C GLY A 45 -17.20 2.40 3.18
N ASP A 46 -17.54 1.36 2.41
CA ASP A 46 -18.04 0.10 2.95
C ASP A 46 -16.88 -0.77 3.46
N ILE A 47 -15.73 -0.71 2.79
CA ILE A 47 -14.49 -1.36 3.25
C ILE A 47 -14.03 -0.71 4.57
N GLU A 48 -14.05 0.62 4.68
CA GLU A 48 -13.68 1.34 5.91
C GLU A 48 -14.51 0.89 7.12
N LYS A 49 -15.84 0.77 6.95
CA LYS A 49 -16.74 0.26 8.00
C LYS A 49 -16.46 -1.21 8.32
N SER A 50 -16.25 -2.04 7.30
CA SER A 50 -15.91 -3.46 7.47
C SER A 50 -14.60 -3.65 8.22
N VAL A 51 -13.57 -2.86 7.90
CA VAL A 51 -12.27 -2.88 8.56
C VAL A 51 -12.37 -2.45 10.02
N ALA A 52 -13.07 -1.34 10.29
CA ALA A 52 -13.27 -0.85 11.66
C ALA A 52 -13.90 -1.91 12.55
N SER A 53 -14.98 -2.55 12.06
CA SER A 53 -15.67 -3.62 12.78
C SER A 53 -14.81 -4.87 12.92
N LYS A 54 -14.17 -5.33 11.84
CA LYS A 54 -13.44 -6.62 11.81
C LYS A 54 -12.15 -6.60 12.63
N TYR A 55 -11.44 -5.48 12.64
CA TYR A 55 -10.12 -5.38 13.28
C TYR A 55 -10.14 -4.56 14.58
N GLY A 56 -11.32 -4.09 15.03
CA GLY A 56 -11.44 -3.24 16.21
C GLY A 56 -10.69 -1.90 16.07
N LEU A 57 -10.42 -1.47 14.84
CA LEU A 57 -9.70 -0.24 14.56
C LEU A 57 -10.64 0.95 14.63
N ASN A 58 -10.15 2.09 15.10
CA ASN A 58 -10.94 3.32 15.00
C ASN A 58 -11.11 3.72 13.52
N ILE A 59 -12.10 4.58 13.26
CA ILE A 59 -12.47 4.93 11.88
C ILE A 59 -11.32 5.64 11.13
N ARG A 60 -10.45 6.37 11.83
CA ARG A 60 -9.28 7.03 11.21
C ARG A 60 -8.25 5.99 10.76
N GLN A 61 -7.88 5.06 11.63
CA GLN A 61 -6.97 3.97 11.30
C GLN A 61 -7.52 3.10 10.16
N SER A 62 -8.83 2.86 10.16
CA SER A 62 -9.49 2.08 9.10
C SER A 62 -9.41 2.79 7.75
N LYS A 63 -9.66 4.11 7.72
CA LYS A 63 -9.46 4.95 6.53
C LYS A 63 -8.02 4.92 6.05
N ASP A 64 -7.07 5.07 6.95
CA ASP A 64 -5.64 5.05 6.61
C ASP A 64 -5.22 3.68 6.04
N ALA A 65 -5.73 2.57 6.57
CA ALA A 65 -5.47 1.23 6.06
C ALA A 65 -6.03 1.01 4.65
N VAL A 66 -7.27 1.46 4.41
CA VAL A 66 -7.93 1.39 3.10
C VAL A 66 -7.21 2.27 2.08
N GLU A 67 -6.81 3.48 2.45
CA GLU A 67 -6.09 4.39 1.59
C GLU A 67 -4.68 3.86 1.25
N ASN A 68 -3.97 3.26 2.22
CA ASN A 68 -2.70 2.58 1.95
C ASN A 68 -2.83 1.47 0.90
N ALA A 69 -3.88 0.65 1.03
CA ALA A 69 -4.16 -0.41 0.07
C ALA A 69 -4.46 0.17 -1.33
N ARG A 70 -5.28 1.22 -1.40
CA ARG A 70 -5.62 1.90 -2.66
C ARG A 70 -4.40 2.52 -3.33
N GLN A 71 -3.56 3.24 -2.59
CA GLN A 71 -2.34 3.86 -3.10
C GLN A 71 -1.35 2.81 -3.60
N THR A 72 -1.23 1.69 -2.90
CA THR A 72 -0.40 0.55 -3.33
C THR A 72 -0.87 0.05 -4.70
N ILE A 73 -2.17 -0.17 -4.89
CA ILE A 73 -2.73 -0.63 -6.18
C ILE A 73 -2.43 0.38 -7.29
N VAL A 74 -2.64 1.67 -7.03
CA VAL A 74 -2.39 2.73 -8.02
C VAL A 74 -0.91 2.77 -8.41
N SER A 75 -0.01 2.75 -7.42
CA SER A 75 1.44 2.73 -7.65
C SER A 75 1.87 1.54 -8.50
N GLN A 76 1.37 0.34 -8.21
CA GLN A 76 1.72 -0.86 -8.99
C GLN A 76 1.20 -0.78 -10.43
N LYS A 77 0.00 -0.23 -10.66
CA LYS A 77 -0.52 -0.04 -12.02
C LYS A 77 0.36 0.92 -12.83
N GLU A 78 0.83 2.01 -12.23
CA GLU A 78 1.74 2.95 -12.89
C GLU A 78 3.12 2.33 -13.16
N LEU A 79 3.66 1.56 -12.22
CA LEU A 79 4.93 0.84 -12.41
C LEU A 79 4.88 -0.15 -13.58
N VAL A 80 3.76 -0.88 -13.73
CA VAL A 80 3.59 -1.82 -14.85
C VAL A 80 3.62 -1.10 -16.19
N LYS A 81 2.91 0.03 -16.33
CA LYS A 81 2.92 0.84 -17.56
C LYS A 81 4.32 1.34 -17.90
N LEU A 82 5.04 1.85 -16.90
CA LEU A 82 6.39 2.37 -17.08
C LEU A 82 7.36 1.25 -17.52
N ASN A 83 7.28 0.09 -16.88
CA ASN A 83 8.10 -1.06 -17.24
C ASN A 83 7.81 -1.53 -18.67
N TYR A 84 6.54 -1.64 -19.06
CA TYR A 84 6.17 -1.99 -20.42
C TYR A 84 6.78 -1.04 -21.46
N GLY A 85 6.64 0.28 -21.24
CA GLY A 85 7.24 1.28 -22.12
C GLY A 85 8.77 1.18 -22.21
N ASN A 86 9.43 0.87 -21.10
CA ASN A 86 10.88 0.68 -21.08
C ASN A 86 11.31 -0.58 -21.86
N TYR A 87 10.58 -1.69 -21.73
CA TYR A 87 10.87 -2.91 -22.49
C TYR A 87 10.65 -2.71 -23.99
N LEU A 88 9.56 -2.04 -24.39
CA LEU A 88 9.28 -1.75 -25.80
C LEU A 88 10.38 -0.89 -26.44
N LYS A 89 10.90 0.10 -25.72
CA LYS A 89 12.05 0.90 -26.20
C LYS A 89 13.29 0.05 -26.39
N LYS A 90 13.58 -0.86 -25.46
CA LYS A 90 14.73 -1.77 -25.56
C LYS A 90 14.60 -2.69 -26.77
N THR A 91 13.44 -3.29 -27.00
CA THR A 91 13.22 -4.18 -28.16
C THR A 91 13.35 -3.42 -29.47
N ASN A 92 12.82 -2.20 -29.56
CA ASN A 92 12.93 -1.38 -30.77
C ASN A 92 14.38 -0.99 -31.07
N ASN A 93 15.16 -0.63 -30.04
CA ASN A 93 16.57 -0.30 -30.22
C ASN A 93 17.37 -1.50 -30.76
N ILE A 94 17.10 -2.71 -30.24
CA ILE A 94 17.74 -3.93 -30.71
C ILE A 94 17.34 -4.23 -32.17
N GLN A 95 16.05 -4.07 -32.50
CA GLN A 95 15.56 -4.29 -33.86
C GLN A 95 16.24 -3.35 -34.87
N ASN A 96 16.42 -2.07 -34.52
CA ASN A 96 17.09 -1.11 -35.38
C ASN A 96 18.56 -1.52 -35.63
N VAL A 97 19.29 -1.90 -34.57
CA VAL A 97 20.67 -2.40 -34.70
C VAL A 97 20.77 -3.62 -35.61
N LEU A 98 19.82 -4.56 -35.50
CA LEU A 98 19.78 -5.75 -36.35
C LEU A 98 19.42 -5.46 -37.81
N ASN A 99 18.59 -4.46 -38.06
CA ASN A 99 18.18 -4.06 -39.41
C ASN A 99 19.22 -3.18 -40.11
N ASP A 100 20.07 -2.49 -39.35
CA ASP A 100 21.18 -1.67 -39.85
C ASP A 100 22.48 -2.48 -40.08
N SER A 101 22.45 -3.80 -39.85
CA SER A 101 23.55 -4.77 -40.06
C SER A 101 23.31 -5.64 -41.29
#